data_AF-A0A953CJ17-F1
#
_entry.id   AF-A0A953CJ17-F1
#
_cell.length_a   1.000
_cell.length_b   1.000
_cell.length_c   1.000
_cell.angle_alpha   90.00
_cell.angle_beta   90.00
_cell.angle_gamma   90.00
#
_symmetry.space_group_name_H-M   'P 1'
#
loop_
_entity.id
_entity.type
_entity.pdbx_description
1 polymer ?
#
loop_
_entity_poly.entity_id
_entity_poly.type
_entity_poly.pdbx_seq_one_letter_code
_entity_poly.pdbx_strand_id
1 'polypeptide(L)'
;MGAKYWTFCLAYSAIFPVTGALGGSLQTFGILLTFPFLPLAYMGGMAMVALVQSNSFYLLGAFLSIFAQVLVIAFCLLVRKQAKEQQA
;
A
#
# COMPACT_ATOMS: atom_id res chain seq x y z
N MET A 1 -22.08 3.60 15.90
CA MET A 1 -20.93 2.85 15.34
C MET A 1 -20.39 3.46 14.02
N GLY A 2 -20.47 4.78 13.81
CA GLY A 2 -20.04 5.41 12.55
C GLY A 2 -18.68 6.13 12.58
N ALA A 3 -18.20 6.56 13.76
CA ALA A 3 -17.07 7.48 13.85
C ALA A 3 -15.69 6.89 13.50
N LYS A 4 -15.49 5.58 13.66
CA LYS A 4 -14.16 4.94 13.52
C LYS A 4 -13.69 4.76 12.06
N TYR A 5 -14.62 4.66 11.11
CA TYR A 5 -14.29 4.51 9.68
C TYR A 5 -14.02 5.86 8.99
N TRP A 6 -14.65 6.93 9.49
CA TRP A 6 -14.50 8.27 8.97
C TRP A 6 -13.11 8.84 9.27
N THR A 7 -12.55 8.56 10.44
CA THR A 7 -11.18 8.95 10.79
C THR A 7 -10.15 8.28 9.89
N PHE A 8 -10.38 7.05 9.44
CA PHE A 8 -9.47 6.38 8.49
C PHE A 8 -9.57 6.98 7.08
N CYS A 9 -10.78 7.24 6.59
CA CYS A 9 -10.97 7.92 5.31
C CYS A 9 -10.37 9.33 5.34
N LEU A 10 -10.55 10.05 6.45
CA LEU A 10 -9.98 11.38 6.66
C LEU A 10 -8.44 11.31 6.75
N ALA A 11 -7.87 10.36 7.50
CA ALA A 11 -6.43 10.19 7.59
C ALA A 11 -5.82 9.77 6.24
N TYR A 12 -6.44 8.83 5.52
CA TYR A 12 -6.00 8.41 4.19
C TYR A 12 -6.13 9.55 3.18
N SER A 13 -7.22 10.32 3.23
CA SER A 13 -7.39 11.52 2.40
C SER A 13 -6.43 12.64 2.77
N ALA A 14 -5.97 12.71 4.03
CA ALA A 14 -5.03 13.70 4.53
C ALA A 14 -3.57 13.37 4.18
N ILE A 15 -3.25 12.10 3.87
CA ILE A 15 -1.96 11.73 3.27
C ILE A 15 -1.75 12.52 1.98
N PHE A 16 -2.81 12.78 1.21
CA PHE A 16 -2.71 13.51 -0.05
C PHE A 16 -2.28 14.99 0.13
N PRO A 17 -2.98 15.86 0.88
CA PRO A 17 -2.54 17.23 1.08
C PRO A 17 -1.19 17.34 1.83
N VAL A 18 -0.87 16.42 2.75
CA VAL A 18 0.42 16.42 3.46
C VAL A 18 1.58 16.04 2.53
N THR A 19 1.41 15.05 1.67
CA THR A 19 2.42 14.67 0.67
C THR A 19 2.52 15.70 -0.47
N GLY A 20 1.43 16.40 -0.79
CA GLY A 20 1.42 17.55 -1.69
C GLY A 20 2.24 18.73 -1.16
N ALA A 21 2.22 18.95 0.17
CA ALA A 21 3.01 19.99 0.84
C ALA A 21 4.52 19.66 0.92
N LEU A 22 4.89 18.38 0.90
CA LEU A 22 6.29 17.90 0.93
C LEU A 22 6.93 17.77 -0.47
N GLY A 23 6.15 18.00 -1.53
CA GLY A 23 6.57 17.88 -2.93
C GLY A 23 5.61 16.98 -3.70
N GLY A 24 4.67 17.59 -4.43
CA GLY A 24 3.59 16.88 -5.15
C GLY A 24 4.06 15.81 -6.15
N SER A 25 5.33 15.79 -6.54
CA SER A 25 5.93 14.72 -7.34
C SER A 25 6.08 13.40 -6.57
N LEU A 26 6.46 13.44 -5.29
CA LEU A 26 6.57 12.27 -4.40
C LEU A 26 5.20 11.68 -4.08
N GLN A 27 4.20 12.55 -3.89
CA GLN A 27 2.81 12.15 -3.76
C GLN A 27 2.30 11.45 -5.02
N THR A 28 2.48 12.07 -6.18
CA THR A 28 2.00 11.51 -7.45
C THR A 28 2.71 10.19 -7.76
N PHE A 29 4.00 10.08 -7.45
CA PHE A 29 4.75 8.83 -7.55
C PHE A 29 4.21 7.77 -6.59
N GLY A 30 3.94 8.12 -5.32
CA GLY A 30 3.34 7.22 -4.35
C GLY A 30 1.95 6.73 -4.78
N ILE A 31 1.11 7.60 -5.34
CA ILE A 31 -0.20 7.24 -5.89
C ILE A 31 -0.03 6.35 -7.10
N LEU A 32 0.76 6.73 -8.10
CA LEU A 32 0.98 5.91 -9.30
C LEU A 32 1.59 4.55 -8.98
N LEU A 33 2.46 4.50 -7.98
CA LEU A 33 3.04 3.25 -7.49
C LEU A 33 1.98 2.40 -6.80
N THR A 34 1.13 2.97 -5.94
CA THR A 34 0.17 2.22 -5.12
C THR A 34 -1.19 1.96 -5.78
N PHE A 35 -1.59 2.76 -6.78
CA PHE A 35 -2.84 2.67 -7.52
C PHE A 35 -3.08 1.31 -8.20
N PRO A 36 -2.11 0.70 -8.93
CA PRO A 36 -2.30 -0.64 -9.48
C PRO A 36 -2.39 -1.72 -8.40
N PHE A 37 -1.93 -1.42 -7.19
CA PHE A 37 -1.86 -2.35 -6.06
C PHE A 37 -3.03 -2.20 -5.08
N LEU A 38 -3.87 -1.17 -5.24
CA LEU A 38 -5.10 -0.96 -4.47
C LEU A 38 -6.09 -2.13 -4.59
N PRO A 39 -6.35 -2.70 -5.78
CA PRO A 39 -7.19 -3.90 -5.91
C PRO A 39 -6.63 -5.10 -5.13
N LEU A 40 -5.31 -5.28 -5.12
CA LEU A 40 -4.64 -6.36 -4.37
C LEU A 40 -4.68 -6.13 -2.86
N ALA A 41 -4.56 -4.87 -2.42
CA ALA A 41 -4.77 -4.49 -1.03
C ALA A 41 -6.20 -4.77 -0.58
N TYR A 42 -7.19 -4.44 -1.41
CA TYR A 42 -8.60 -4.75 -1.16
C TYR A 42 -8.84 -6.27 -1.06
N MET A 43 -8.30 -7.06 -2.00
CA MET A 43 -8.38 -8.51 -1.96
C MET A 43 -7.75 -9.10 -0.70
N GLY A 44 -6.57 -8.61 -0.29
CA GLY A 44 -5.92 -9.04 0.95
C GLY A 44 -6.71 -8.67 2.21
N GLY A 45 -7.31 -7.47 2.22
CA GLY A 45 -8.21 -7.05 3.29
C GLY A 45 -9.44 -7.94 3.39
N MET A 46 -10.10 -8.22 2.27
CA MET A 46 -11.28 -9.09 2.22
C MET A 46 -10.96 -10.54 2.55
N ALA A 47 -9.80 -11.06 2.14
CA ALA A 47 -9.34 -12.40 2.50
C ALA A 47 -9.17 -12.53 4.03
N MET A 48 -8.58 -11.53 4.68
CA MET A 48 -8.42 -11.55 6.14
C MET A 48 -9.75 -11.43 6.88
N VAL A 49 -10.68 -10.61 6.38
CA VAL A 49 -12.06 -10.56 6.90
C VAL A 49 -12.76 -11.91 6.75
N ALA A 50 -12.59 -12.59 5.61
CA ALA A 50 -13.18 -13.91 5.37
C ALA A 50 -12.62 -14.98 6.32
N LEU A 51 -11.32 -14.93 6.65
CA LEU A 51 -10.68 -15.88 7.56
C LEU A 51 -11.05 -15.64 9.02
N VAL A 52 -11.09 -14.38 9.46
CA VAL A 52 -11.30 -14.02 10.87
C VAL A 52 -12.77 -13.69 11.17
N GLN A 53 -13.64 -13.71 10.15
CA GLN A 53 -15.07 -13.39 10.24
C GLN A 53 -15.35 -12.05 10.93
N SER A 54 -14.42 -11.09 10.78
CA SER A 54 -14.50 -9.80 11.46
C SER A 54 -13.93 -8.68 10.59
N ASN A 55 -14.78 -7.68 10.35
CA ASN A 55 -14.44 -6.50 9.54
C ASN A 55 -13.30 -5.66 10.14
N SER A 56 -13.01 -5.80 11.44
CA SER A 56 -11.92 -5.11 12.10
C SER A 56 -10.53 -5.51 11.57
N PHE A 57 -10.42 -6.70 10.97
CA PHE A 57 -9.16 -7.23 10.44
C PHE A 57 -8.91 -6.90 8.97
N TYR A 58 -9.84 -6.19 8.32
CA TYR A 58 -9.66 -5.70 6.95
C TYR A 58 -8.37 -4.90 6.80
N LEU A 59 -8.10 -4.00 7.74
CA LEU A 59 -6.89 -3.15 7.72
C LEU A 59 -5.61 -3.98 7.86
N LEU A 60 -5.64 -5.03 8.68
CA LEU A 60 -4.50 -5.92 8.84
C LEU A 60 -4.22 -6.69 7.54
N GLY A 61 -5.26 -7.21 6.89
CA GLY A 61 -5.14 -7.89 5.60
C GLY A 61 -4.66 -6.98 4.47
N ALA A 62 -5.20 -5.76 4.40
CA ALA A 62 -4.78 -4.77 3.41
C ALA A 62 -3.33 -4.33 3.63
N PHE A 63 -2.91 -4.12 4.89
CA PHE A 63 -1.54 -3.79 5.26
C PHE A 63 -0.57 -4.91 4.88
N LEU A 64 -0.86 -6.16 5.24
CA LEU A 64 -0.03 -7.31 4.90
C LEU A 64 0.13 -7.48 3.38
N SER A 65 -0.96 -7.27 2.63
CA SER A 65 -0.94 -7.32 1.16
C SER A 65 -0.05 -6.23 0.58
N ILE A 66 -0.14 -4.98 1.04
CA ILE A 66 0.72 -3.88 0.59
C ILE A 66 2.18 -4.14 0.99
N PHE A 67 2.42 -4.63 2.20
CA PHE A 67 3.77 -4.93 2.69
C PHE A 67 4.45 -6.01 1.85
N ALA A 68 3.74 -7.09 1.53
CA ALA A 68 4.23 -8.14 0.64
C ALA A 68 4.59 -7.58 -0.76
N GLN A 69 3.77 -6.67 -1.29
CA GLN A 69 4.02 -6.04 -2.60
C GLN A 69 5.30 -5.18 -2.58
N VAL A 70 5.52 -4.40 -1.51
CA VAL A 70 6.76 -3.63 -1.34
C VAL A 70 7.99 -4.55 -1.28
N LEU A 71 7.91 -5.68 -0.57
CA LEU A 71 8.99 -6.65 -0.51
C LEU A 71 9.31 -7.25 -1.87
N VAL A 72 8.30 -7.60 -2.66
CA VAL A 72 8.49 -8.14 -4.03
C VAL A 72 9.17 -7.10 -4.92
N ILE A 73 8.73 -5.83 -4.88
CA ILE A 73 9.35 -4.77 -5.68
C ILE A 73 10.80 -4.54 -5.25
N ALA A 74 11.06 -4.44 -3.94
CA ALA A 74 12.41 -4.26 -3.40
C ALA A 74 13.32 -5.42 -3.81
N PHE A 75 12.84 -6.65 -3.72
CA PHE A 75 13.57 -7.84 -4.17
C PHE A 75 13.87 -7.78 -5.67
N CYS A 76 12.88 -7.49 -6.53
CA CYS A 76 13.09 -7.35 -7.97
C CYS A 76 14.10 -6.25 -8.32
N LEU A 77 14.08 -5.12 -7.61
CA LEU A 77 15.04 -4.03 -7.81
C LEU A 77 16.45 -4.44 -7.41
N LEU A 78 16.61 -5.15 -6.28
CA LEU A 78 17.90 -5.67 -5.83
C LEU A 78 18.47 -6.68 -6.83
N VAL A 79 17.65 -7.63 -7.30
CA VAL A 79 18.05 -8.62 -8.32
C VAL A 79 18.47 -7.92 -9.62
N ARG A 80 17.70 -6.93 -10.07
CA ARG A 80 18.06 -6.14 -11.27
C ARG A 80 19.37 -5.37 -11.09
N LYS A 81 19.66 -4.86 -9.89
CA LYS A 81 20.91 -4.17 -9.60
C LYS A 81 22.10 -5.14 -9.71
N GLN A 82 22.01 -6.33 -9.10
CA GLN A 82 23.07 -7.33 -9.19
C GLN A 82 23.30 -7.84 -10.61
N ALA A 83 22.23 -8.03 -11.39
CA ALA A 83 22.34 -8.42 -12.80
C ALA A 83 23.08 -7.38 -13.65
N LYS A 84 22.93 -6.09 -13.34
CA LYS A 84 23.67 -5.01 -14.02
C LYS A 84 25.15 -4.94 -13.61
N GLU A 85 25.45 -5.22 -12.34
CA GLU A 85 26.83 -5.25 -11.83
C GLU A 85 27.64 -6.43 -12.39
N GLN A 86 26.99 -7.55 -12.74
CA GLN A 86 27.66 -8.68 -13.41
C GLN A 86 27.89 -8.48 -14.91
N GLN A 87 27.27 -7.48 -15.52
CA GLN A 87 27.39 -7.16 -16.96
C GLN A 87 28.30 -5.96 -17.25
N ALA A 88 28.87 -5.33 -16.20
CA ALA A 88 29.84 -4.23 -16.28
C ALA A 88 31.25 -4.75 -15.97
#